data_AF-A0AAV8W9W7-F1
#
_entry.id   AF-A0AAV8W9W7-F1
#
_cell.length_a   1.000
_cell.length_b   1.000
_cell.length_c   1.000
_cell.angle_alpha   90.00
_cell.angle_beta   90.00
_cell.angle_gamma   90.00
#
_symmetry.space_group_name_H-M   'P 1'
#
loop_
_entity.id
_entity.type
_entity.pdbx_description
1 polymer ?
#
loop_
_entity_poly.entity_id
_entity_poly.type
_entity_poly.pdbx_seq_one_letter_code
_entity_poly.pdbx_strand_id
1 'polypeptide(L)'
;NRTVYHIPKNFYSNKGKDANTEKVCDNIKEKDSSVQSHPCPSKPKPTGPFAETPQLKLRECKPIDLNPCKPPPDGCPSLITVFFVLFQKIPSIQDCPTPNLMSQSPEPKCAWENQDNNNKKKKQRVLWWGLLFTAVTLGAVWYIGFMDYKQEKIVVKKKEKKKKPKCSQRTRVKVPAESTHIPKQVPYLLIGGGTASFSAFRAIKSADPMAKVLVISNEAFYPYMRPPLSKEIWFNDDAEAVKKLMFKQWNGSERSLFYEPDDFYIDCTQLMSSPNGGVSVIRGWNVTHVDAIERLAFLDDGAPIQYEKCLIATGATPRLSAVFQAACADDAINQKVKLYRNIEDFEDVLEAFEESTNIAIIGGGFLGSELACAMGRKDKSHKKNIYQIFREGGNMGKILPEYLSFWTTEKVKAEGVEVMTNTEVVGVRAEKNGLELSLNNGKKVYVDNVVVTVGVEPNTDIAEKSDLEVDPDLGGFLVNTELQARTDLYVVSCWCVLVFEH
;
A
#
# COMPACT_ATOMS: atom_id res chain seq x y z
N ASN A 1 -35.23 7.59 -10.54
CA ASN A 1 -34.37 8.68 -11.05
C ASN A 1 -32.93 8.22 -11.22
N ARG A 2 -32.68 7.35 -12.21
CA ARG A 2 -31.34 7.00 -12.69
C ARG A 2 -31.13 7.70 -14.03
N THR A 3 -30.21 8.64 -14.09
CA THR A 3 -29.85 9.33 -15.34
C THR A 3 -28.59 8.67 -15.90
N VAL A 4 -28.76 7.98 -17.02
CA VAL A 4 -27.70 7.38 -17.83
C VAL A 4 -27.30 8.43 -18.88
N TYR A 5 -26.02 8.81 -18.92
CA TYR A 5 -25.51 9.69 -19.98
C TYR A 5 -25.16 8.86 -21.23
N HIS A 6 -25.93 9.10 -22.29
CA HIS A 6 -25.65 8.66 -23.66
C HIS A 6 -24.59 9.58 -24.30
N ILE A 7 -23.54 8.99 -24.88
CA ILE A 7 -22.61 9.68 -25.78
C ILE A 7 -23.10 9.46 -27.23
N PRO A 8 -23.39 10.50 -28.02
CA PRO A 8 -23.79 10.32 -29.42
C PRO A 8 -22.57 10.10 -30.32
N LYS A 9 -22.66 9.07 -31.17
CA LYS A 9 -21.88 8.92 -32.39
C LYS A 9 -22.43 9.86 -33.47
N ASN A 10 -21.54 10.64 -34.09
CA ASN A 10 -21.48 11.01 -35.52
C ASN A 10 -21.08 12.46 -35.71
N PHE A 11 -19.87 12.68 -36.24
CA PHE A 11 -19.64 13.69 -37.26
C PHE A 11 -18.68 13.10 -38.31
N TYR A 12 -19.16 13.02 -39.55
CA TYR A 12 -18.45 12.52 -40.71
C TYR A 12 -17.74 13.67 -41.43
N SER A 13 -16.63 13.29 -42.10
CA SER A 13 -16.14 13.82 -43.37
C SER A 13 -15.44 15.19 -43.38
N ASN A 14 -14.13 15.15 -43.59
CA ASN A 14 -13.57 15.83 -44.76
C ASN A 14 -12.51 14.97 -45.46
N LYS A 15 -12.64 14.91 -46.79
CA LYS A 15 -11.83 14.16 -47.74
C LYS A 15 -10.48 14.87 -47.95
N GLY A 16 -9.40 14.10 -47.99
CA GLY A 16 -8.15 14.44 -48.66
C GLY A 16 -7.58 13.15 -49.25
N LYS A 17 -7.68 13.02 -50.57
CA LYS A 17 -7.04 11.95 -51.34
C LYS A 17 -5.55 12.20 -51.37
N ASP A 18 -4.73 11.16 -51.18
CA ASP A 18 -3.52 10.97 -51.97
C ASP A 18 -3.17 9.48 -52.03
N ALA A 19 -2.83 9.05 -53.24
CA ALA A 19 -2.55 7.68 -53.63
C ALA A 19 -1.05 7.52 -53.85
N ASN A 20 -0.44 6.52 -53.21
CA ASN A 20 0.67 5.69 -53.70
C ASN A 20 1.43 5.11 -52.50
N THR A 21 1.34 3.80 -52.31
CA THR A 21 2.52 2.91 -52.21
C THR A 21 2.03 1.48 -51.98
N GLU A 22 2.25 0.65 -53.00
CA GLU A 22 2.05 -0.79 -52.97
C GLU A 22 3.44 -1.45 -53.11
N LYS A 23 3.60 -2.60 -52.44
CA LYS A 23 4.72 -3.56 -52.50
C LYS A 23 5.95 -3.15 -51.67
N VAL A 24 6.53 -4.00 -50.84
CA VAL A 24 7.14 -5.30 -51.15
C VAL A 24 7.23 -6.12 -49.86
N CYS A 25 6.86 -7.41 -49.87
CA CYS A 25 7.46 -8.47 -49.04
C CYS A 25 7.01 -9.84 -49.56
N ASP A 26 7.66 -10.29 -50.63
CA ASP A 26 7.72 -11.69 -51.05
C ASP A 26 9.20 -12.11 -51.09
N ASN A 27 9.47 -13.35 -50.68
CA ASN A 27 10.76 -14.05 -50.50
C ASN A 27 11.40 -13.78 -49.11
N ILE A 28 11.64 -14.79 -48.25
CA ILE A 28 12.44 -16.00 -48.49
C ILE A 28 11.92 -17.18 -47.62
N LYS A 29 11.89 -18.37 -48.23
CA LYS A 29 11.77 -19.70 -47.58
C LYS A 29 13.17 -20.27 -47.30
N GLU A 30 13.36 -20.87 -46.12
CA GLU A 30 14.05 -22.16 -45.82
C GLU A 30 14.17 -22.34 -44.28
N LYS A 31 13.44 -23.28 -43.66
CA LYS A 31 13.90 -24.54 -43.00
C LYS A 31 14.98 -24.35 -41.91
N ASP A 32 14.95 -24.89 -40.69
CA ASP A 32 14.21 -26.04 -40.14
C ASP A 32 14.21 -26.05 -38.57
N SER A 33 13.18 -26.72 -38.02
CA SER A 33 13.12 -27.53 -36.77
C SER A 33 13.67 -27.04 -35.41
N SER A 34 12.77 -26.66 -34.49
CA SER A 34 12.71 -27.20 -33.10
C SER A 34 11.65 -26.53 -32.22
N VAL A 35 10.36 -26.69 -32.53
CA VAL A 35 9.29 -26.52 -31.53
C VAL A 35 8.25 -27.62 -31.75
N GLN A 36 8.28 -28.64 -30.88
CA GLN A 36 7.20 -29.60 -30.77
C GLN A 36 6.03 -28.92 -30.04
N SER A 37 4.90 -28.76 -30.71
CA SER A 37 3.63 -28.38 -30.09
C SER A 37 2.83 -29.64 -29.76
N HIS A 38 2.35 -29.75 -28.52
CA HIS A 38 1.40 -30.80 -28.14
C HIS A 38 0.03 -30.54 -28.79
N PRO A 39 -0.66 -31.55 -29.33
CA PRO A 39 -1.97 -31.36 -29.94
C PRO A 39 -3.06 -31.17 -28.89
N CYS A 40 -3.87 -30.12 -29.08
CA CYS A 40 -5.12 -29.89 -28.37
C CYS A 40 -6.18 -30.91 -28.86
N PRO A 41 -6.92 -31.61 -27.99
CA PRO A 41 -7.92 -32.58 -28.44
C PRO A 41 -9.11 -31.88 -29.10
N SER A 42 -9.47 -32.36 -30.28
CA SER A 42 -10.56 -31.86 -31.12
C SER A 42 -11.95 -32.13 -30.53
N LYS A 43 -12.84 -31.15 -30.64
CA LYS A 43 -14.29 -31.31 -30.38
C LYS A 43 -14.88 -32.40 -31.29
N PRO A 44 -15.72 -33.32 -30.79
CA PRO A 44 -16.43 -34.26 -31.65
C PRO A 44 -17.53 -33.55 -32.45
N LYS A 45 -17.60 -33.86 -33.75
CA LYS A 45 -18.70 -33.46 -34.66
C LYS A 45 -19.95 -34.33 -34.38
N PRO A 46 -21.17 -33.77 -34.50
CA PRO A 46 -22.41 -34.46 -34.18
C PRO A 46 -22.83 -35.43 -35.29
N THR A 47 -23.27 -36.63 -34.90
CA THR A 47 -23.90 -37.62 -35.78
C THR A 47 -25.30 -37.96 -35.29
N GLY A 48 -26.31 -37.77 -36.14
CA GLY A 48 -27.60 -38.48 -36.09
C GLY A 48 -28.76 -37.84 -35.29
N PRO A 49 -30.01 -38.17 -35.62
CA PRO A 49 -31.12 -37.22 -35.67
C PRO A 49 -31.95 -37.15 -34.37
N PHE A 50 -32.42 -35.93 -34.07
CA PHE A 50 -33.45 -35.53 -33.09
C PHE A 50 -33.95 -36.62 -32.12
N ALA A 51 -33.36 -36.61 -30.92
CA ALA A 51 -34.04 -37.00 -29.69
C ALA A 51 -34.13 -35.75 -28.81
N GLU A 52 -35.34 -35.47 -28.35
CA GLU A 52 -35.78 -34.26 -27.65
C GLU A 52 -34.86 -33.86 -26.50
N THR A 53 -34.37 -32.62 -26.51
CA THR A 53 -33.78 -31.99 -25.34
C THR A 53 -34.87 -31.85 -24.27
N PRO A 54 -34.69 -32.33 -23.03
CA PRO A 54 -35.64 -32.03 -21.97
C PRO A 54 -35.59 -30.52 -21.75
N GLN A 55 -36.72 -29.85 -21.95
CA GLN A 55 -36.87 -28.45 -21.57
C GLN A 55 -36.49 -28.32 -20.09
N LEU A 56 -35.40 -27.61 -19.81
CA LEU A 56 -35.08 -27.13 -18.48
C LEU A 56 -36.21 -26.20 -18.05
N LYS A 57 -37.23 -26.77 -17.39
CA LYS A 57 -38.21 -26.00 -16.62
C LYS A 57 -37.42 -25.31 -15.51
N LEU A 58 -37.15 -24.03 -15.69
CA LEU A 58 -36.78 -23.15 -14.58
C LEU A 58 -37.89 -23.31 -13.54
N ARG A 59 -37.57 -23.91 -12.39
CA ARG A 59 -38.48 -23.93 -11.26
C ARG A 59 -38.73 -22.47 -10.89
N GLU A 60 -40.00 -22.07 -10.83
CA GLU A 60 -40.38 -20.78 -10.30
C GLU A 60 -39.77 -20.62 -8.91
N CYS A 61 -38.83 -19.68 -8.79
CA CYS A 61 -38.30 -19.27 -7.50
C CYS A 61 -39.44 -18.60 -6.75
N LYS A 62 -40.01 -19.27 -5.74
CA LYS A 62 -40.83 -18.58 -4.76
C LYS A 62 -39.96 -17.51 -4.09
N PRO A 63 -40.45 -16.28 -3.91
CA PRO A 63 -39.71 -15.26 -3.18
C PRO A 63 -39.45 -15.79 -1.77
N ILE A 64 -38.17 -15.86 -1.40
CA ILE A 64 -37.72 -16.22 -0.06
C ILE A 64 -37.59 -14.92 0.71
N ASP A 65 -38.27 -14.84 1.85
CA ASP A 65 -38.15 -13.72 2.77
C ASP A 65 -36.74 -13.74 3.39
N LEU A 66 -35.95 -12.70 3.12
CA LEU A 66 -34.55 -12.60 3.53
C LEU A 66 -34.38 -12.26 5.02
N ASN A 67 -35.47 -12.25 5.80
CA ASN A 67 -35.45 -11.82 7.18
C ASN A 67 -36.25 -12.77 8.10
N PRO A 68 -35.67 -13.92 8.51
CA PRO A 68 -36.38 -14.94 9.29
C PRO A 68 -36.73 -14.51 10.73
N CYS A 69 -36.32 -13.31 11.14
CA CYS A 69 -36.47 -12.81 12.52
C CYS A 69 -37.50 -11.68 12.66
N LYS A 70 -38.38 -11.45 11.69
CA LYS A 70 -39.49 -10.50 11.86
C LYS A 70 -40.64 -11.14 12.64
N PRO A 71 -41.14 -10.54 13.73
CA PRO A 71 -42.41 -10.96 14.31
C PRO A 71 -43.54 -10.72 13.29
N PRO A 72 -44.60 -11.55 13.32
CA PRO A 72 -45.69 -11.47 12.36
C PRO A 72 -46.42 -10.11 12.45
N PRO A 73 -47.03 -9.61 11.35
CA PRO A 73 -47.85 -8.42 11.40
C PRO A 73 -49.20 -8.77 12.02
N ASP A 74 -49.31 -8.64 13.34
CA ASP A 74 -50.59 -8.84 14.02
C ASP A 74 -51.53 -7.67 13.73
N GLY A 75 -52.67 -7.99 13.12
CA GLY A 75 -53.81 -7.10 13.01
C GLY A 75 -54.40 -6.79 14.39
N CYS A 76 -54.70 -5.52 14.62
CA CYS A 76 -55.53 -5.08 15.75
C CYS A 76 -56.86 -5.86 15.78
N PRO A 77 -57.30 -6.27 16.98
CA PRO A 77 -58.32 -5.42 17.62
C PRO A 77 -58.14 -5.23 19.14
N SER A 78 -58.35 -3.96 19.54
CA SER A 78 -59.02 -3.44 20.75
C SER A 78 -58.87 -4.09 22.14
N LEU A 79 -58.55 -3.20 23.08
CA LEU A 79 -58.98 -3.08 24.49
C LEU A 79 -58.19 -3.83 25.59
N ILE A 80 -57.44 -3.01 26.33
CA ILE A 80 -57.25 -2.95 27.80
C ILE A 80 -56.79 -4.24 28.51
N THR A 81 -55.61 -4.14 29.14
CA THR A 81 -55.30 -4.41 30.57
C THR A 81 -54.03 -5.24 30.77
N VAL A 82 -53.22 -4.78 31.72
CA VAL A 82 -52.25 -5.50 32.58
C VAL A 82 -50.76 -5.34 32.24
N PHE A 83 -50.17 -4.50 33.08
CA PHE A 83 -48.78 -4.37 33.51
C PHE A 83 -48.03 -5.72 33.71
N PHE A 84 -46.74 -5.68 33.34
CA PHE A 84 -45.60 -6.41 33.92
C PHE A 84 -45.36 -7.90 33.57
N VAL A 85 -44.06 -8.17 33.39
CA VAL A 85 -43.37 -9.48 33.41
C VAL A 85 -43.20 -10.18 32.05
N LEU A 86 -42.14 -9.84 31.31
CA LEU A 86 -41.04 -10.75 30.91
C LEU A 86 -40.19 -10.11 29.79
N PHE A 87 -38.93 -9.83 30.12
CA PHE A 87 -37.84 -9.65 29.17
C PHE A 87 -37.78 -10.87 28.23
N GLN A 88 -38.21 -10.73 26.98
CA GLN A 88 -37.80 -11.66 25.92
C GLN A 88 -36.46 -11.19 25.38
N LYS A 89 -35.41 -11.95 25.73
CA LYS A 89 -34.08 -11.85 25.12
C LYS A 89 -34.21 -12.03 23.61
N ILE A 90 -33.73 -11.05 22.85
CA ILE A 90 -33.41 -11.23 21.43
C ILE A 90 -32.22 -12.22 21.38
N PRO A 91 -32.32 -13.37 20.70
CA PRO A 91 -31.22 -14.32 20.62
C PRO A 91 -30.04 -13.75 19.82
N SER A 92 -28.83 -14.13 20.23
CA SER A 92 -27.57 -13.76 19.59
C SER A 92 -27.45 -14.40 18.21
N ILE A 93 -26.73 -13.76 17.29
CA ILE A 93 -26.49 -14.23 15.91
C ILE A 93 -25.83 -15.62 15.85
N GLN A 94 -25.26 -16.10 16.96
CA GLN A 94 -24.67 -17.43 17.11
C GLN A 94 -25.70 -18.57 17.20
N ASP A 95 -26.97 -18.28 17.50
CA ASP A 95 -28.01 -19.30 17.72
C ASP A 95 -28.83 -19.63 16.46
N CYS A 96 -28.46 -19.10 15.30
CA CYS A 96 -29.15 -19.36 14.02
C CYS A 96 -28.39 -20.41 13.18
N PRO A 97 -28.93 -21.63 12.98
CA PRO A 97 -28.33 -22.60 12.06
C PRO A 97 -28.55 -22.13 10.61
N THR A 98 -27.48 -21.80 9.91
CA THR A 98 -27.53 -21.52 8.47
C THR A 98 -27.77 -22.83 7.70
N PRO A 99 -28.75 -22.88 6.77
CA PRO A 99 -28.96 -24.07 5.95
C PRO A 99 -27.84 -24.19 4.90
N ASN A 100 -26.87 -25.07 5.14
CA ASN A 100 -25.81 -25.40 4.20
C ASN A 100 -26.34 -26.33 3.08
N LEU A 101 -27.03 -25.73 2.11
CA LEU A 101 -27.65 -26.42 0.95
C LEU A 101 -26.66 -27.00 -0.07
N MET A 102 -25.35 -26.86 0.14
CA MET A 102 -24.32 -27.54 -0.67
C MET A 102 -23.93 -28.93 -0.13
N SER A 103 -24.47 -29.35 1.03
CA SER A 103 -24.19 -30.66 1.64
C SER A 103 -25.06 -31.83 1.15
N GLN A 104 -26.00 -31.58 0.23
CA GLN A 104 -26.94 -32.59 -0.28
C GLN A 104 -26.75 -32.95 -1.76
N SER A 105 -25.53 -32.76 -2.30
CA SER A 105 -25.17 -33.30 -3.61
C SER A 105 -24.36 -34.59 -3.42
N PRO A 106 -24.77 -35.75 -3.98
CA PRO A 106 -23.98 -36.97 -3.85
C PRO A 106 -22.67 -36.82 -4.62
N GLU A 107 -21.54 -36.92 -3.91
CA GLU A 107 -20.20 -36.92 -4.51
C GLU A 107 -20.01 -38.16 -5.41
N PRO A 108 -19.44 -38.01 -6.63
CA PRO A 108 -19.16 -39.15 -7.50
C PRO A 108 -17.99 -39.97 -6.93
N LYS A 109 -18.27 -41.20 -6.50
CA LYS A 109 -17.24 -42.15 -6.07
C LYS A 109 -16.40 -42.63 -7.25
N CYS A 110 -15.15 -42.18 -7.31
CA CYS A 110 -14.16 -42.64 -8.28
C CYS A 110 -13.29 -43.77 -7.68
N ALA A 111 -13.00 -44.79 -8.48
CA ALA A 111 -12.40 -46.07 -8.06
C ALA A 111 -10.95 -46.02 -7.52
N TRP A 112 -10.31 -44.85 -7.44
CA TRP A 112 -8.94 -44.71 -6.91
C TRP A 112 -8.89 -44.45 -5.39
N GLU A 113 -10.01 -44.14 -4.76
CA GLU A 113 -10.08 -43.67 -3.36
C GLU A 113 -9.74 -44.77 -2.32
N ASN A 114 -9.93 -46.04 -2.68
CA ASN A 114 -9.58 -47.17 -1.81
C ASN A 114 -8.06 -47.42 -1.71
N GLN A 115 -7.27 -46.94 -2.68
CA GLN A 115 -5.83 -47.17 -2.71
C GLN A 115 -5.05 -46.14 -1.88
N ASP A 116 -5.61 -44.93 -1.68
CA ASP A 116 -4.97 -43.85 -0.93
C ASP A 116 -5.14 -43.99 0.59
N ASN A 117 -6.27 -44.57 1.05
CA ASN A 117 -6.55 -44.74 2.48
C ASN A 117 -5.65 -45.76 3.18
N ASN A 118 -5.17 -46.80 2.47
CA ASN A 118 -4.23 -47.76 3.04
C ASN A 118 -2.80 -47.20 3.16
N ASN A 119 -2.38 -46.31 2.26
CA ASN A 119 -1.08 -45.63 2.33
C ASN A 119 -1.06 -44.55 3.43
N LYS A 120 -2.18 -43.85 3.66
CA LYS A 120 -2.33 -42.87 4.75
C LYS A 120 -2.19 -43.50 6.14
N LYS A 121 -2.80 -44.66 6.39
CA LYS A 121 -2.70 -45.36 7.69
C LYS A 121 -1.28 -45.84 8.00
N LYS A 122 -0.51 -46.23 6.98
CA LYS A 122 0.89 -46.69 7.15
C LYS A 122 1.85 -45.51 7.42
N LYS A 123 1.66 -44.35 6.78
CA LYS A 123 2.44 -43.13 7.04
C LYS A 123 2.14 -42.49 8.40
N GLN A 124 0.89 -42.49 8.86
CA GLN A 124 0.53 -41.94 10.18
C GLN A 124 1.17 -42.73 11.33
N ARG A 125 1.27 -44.06 11.23
CA ARG A 125 1.96 -44.87 12.25
C ARG A 125 3.45 -44.51 12.37
N VAL A 126 4.15 -44.29 11.25
CA VAL A 126 5.57 -43.90 11.28
C VAL A 126 5.76 -42.49 11.86
N LEU A 127 4.84 -41.57 11.59
CA LEU A 127 4.88 -40.21 12.13
C LEU A 127 4.71 -40.17 13.66
N TRP A 128 3.82 -41.00 14.21
CA TRP A 128 3.56 -41.08 15.66
C TRP A 128 4.74 -41.67 16.44
N TRP A 129 5.44 -42.67 15.89
CA TRP A 129 6.65 -43.20 16.52
C TRP A 129 7.82 -42.21 16.48
N GLY A 130 7.91 -41.40 15.42
CA GLY A 130 8.91 -40.33 15.32
C GLY A 130 8.72 -39.22 16.35
N LEU A 131 7.47 -38.78 16.57
CA LEU A 131 7.13 -37.76 17.59
C LEU A 131 7.38 -38.23 19.03
N LEU A 132 7.19 -39.53 19.29
CA LEU A 132 7.42 -40.10 20.61
C LEU A 132 8.92 -40.17 20.94
N PHE A 133 9.76 -40.49 19.95
CA PHE A 133 11.22 -40.51 20.12
C PHE A 133 11.81 -39.11 20.32
N THR A 134 11.28 -38.09 19.65
CA THR A 134 11.77 -36.69 19.82
C THR A 134 11.32 -36.08 21.15
N ALA A 135 10.14 -36.43 21.66
CA ALA A 135 9.68 -35.97 22.97
C ALA A 135 10.54 -36.56 24.12
N VAL A 136 10.94 -37.83 24.02
CA VAL A 136 11.79 -38.48 25.03
C VAL A 136 13.20 -37.89 25.03
N THR A 137 13.77 -37.57 23.87
CA THR A 137 15.12 -36.97 23.79
C THR A 137 15.14 -35.54 24.30
N LEU A 138 14.12 -34.73 23.99
CA LEU A 138 13.98 -33.37 24.53
C LEU A 138 13.72 -33.38 26.04
N GLY A 139 12.92 -34.33 26.54
CA GLY A 139 12.69 -34.51 27.98
C GLY A 139 13.97 -34.89 28.74
N ALA A 140 14.82 -35.74 28.17
CA ALA A 140 16.10 -36.12 28.77
C ALA A 140 17.11 -34.95 28.81
N VAL A 141 17.17 -34.15 27.74
CA VAL A 141 18.03 -32.95 27.69
C VAL A 141 17.55 -31.88 28.68
N TRP A 142 16.23 -31.71 28.82
CA TRP A 142 15.65 -30.80 29.82
C TRP A 142 15.93 -31.28 31.26
N TYR A 143 15.80 -32.57 31.53
CA TYR A 143 16.05 -33.14 32.87
C TYR A 143 17.52 -33.03 33.29
N ILE A 144 18.46 -33.22 32.37
CA ILE A 144 19.91 -33.09 32.65
C ILE A 144 20.33 -31.61 32.76
N GLY A 145 19.70 -30.70 31.99
CA GLY A 145 20.00 -29.27 32.03
C GLY A 145 19.40 -28.50 33.21
N PHE A 146 18.44 -29.09 33.94
CA PHE A 146 17.72 -28.42 35.03
C PHE A 146 18.42 -28.49 36.39
N MET A 147 19.50 -29.26 36.54
CA MET A 147 20.18 -29.44 37.84
C MET A 147 21.24 -28.38 38.19
N ASP A 148 21.39 -27.30 37.41
CA ASP A 148 22.45 -26.30 37.66
C ASP A 148 22.03 -24.82 37.55
N TYR A 149 20.74 -24.47 37.67
CA TYR A 149 20.32 -23.07 37.58
C TYR A 149 19.93 -22.44 38.93
N LYS A 150 20.89 -21.75 39.54
CA LYS A 150 20.74 -20.86 40.69
C LYS A 150 19.90 -19.63 40.28
N GLN A 151 18.79 -19.39 40.98
CA GLN A 151 17.91 -18.23 40.76
C GLN A 151 18.56 -16.90 41.19
N GLU A 152 18.83 -16.02 40.23
CA GLU A 152 18.91 -14.57 40.49
C GLU A 152 17.63 -13.88 40.01
N LYS A 153 16.98 -13.15 40.92
CA LYS A 153 15.78 -12.35 40.64
C LYS A 153 16.15 -11.10 39.86
N ILE A 154 15.74 -11.02 38.59
CA ILE A 154 15.80 -9.78 37.80
C ILE A 154 14.50 -9.01 38.01
N VAL A 155 14.63 -7.85 38.66
CA VAL A 155 13.60 -6.80 38.74
C VAL A 155 13.33 -6.27 37.33
N VAL A 156 12.08 -6.37 36.86
CA VAL A 156 11.66 -5.81 35.58
C VAL A 156 11.61 -4.29 35.67
N LYS A 157 12.69 -3.62 35.28
CA LYS A 157 12.65 -2.20 34.92
C LYS A 157 12.00 -2.07 33.54
N LYS A 158 10.92 -1.30 33.50
CA LYS A 158 10.22 -0.81 32.31
C LYS A 158 11.26 -0.28 31.30
N LYS A 159 11.48 -0.98 30.18
CA LYS A 159 12.38 -0.53 29.12
C LYS A 159 11.81 0.75 28.52
N GLU A 160 12.54 1.85 28.66
CA GLU A 160 12.34 3.03 27.84
C GLU A 160 12.40 2.64 26.35
N LYS A 161 11.43 3.14 25.57
CA LYS A 161 11.37 2.99 24.12
C LYS A 161 12.70 3.51 23.53
N LYS A 162 13.61 2.61 23.15
CA LYS A 162 14.83 2.97 22.40
C LYS A 162 14.41 3.64 21.09
N LYS A 163 14.97 4.82 20.82
CA LYS A 163 14.75 5.60 19.59
C LYS A 163 15.03 4.72 18.36
N LYS A 164 14.10 4.73 17.39
CA LYS A 164 14.25 4.08 16.08
C LYS A 164 15.57 4.56 15.42
N PRO A 165 16.32 3.70 14.72
CA PRO A 165 17.53 4.12 14.01
C PRO A 165 17.14 5.20 12.99
N LYS A 166 17.85 6.33 13.02
CA LYS A 166 17.60 7.47 12.15
C LYS A 166 18.44 7.31 10.88
N CYS A 167 17.80 7.05 9.75
CA CYS A 167 18.33 7.44 8.44
C CYS A 167 18.62 8.95 8.50
N SER A 168 19.75 9.42 7.95
CA SER A 168 20.27 10.78 8.11
C SER A 168 19.19 11.85 7.98
N GLN A 169 18.68 12.37 9.09
CA GLN A 169 17.62 13.37 9.07
C GLN A 169 18.25 14.72 8.76
N ARG A 170 18.02 15.25 7.54
CA ARG A 170 18.31 16.65 7.22
C ARG A 170 17.64 17.52 8.28
N THR A 171 18.37 18.50 8.83
CA THR A 171 17.79 19.47 9.77
C THR A 171 16.73 20.26 9.04
N ARG A 172 15.46 20.03 9.39
CA ARG A 172 14.34 20.70 8.73
C ARG A 172 14.25 22.13 9.19
N VAL A 173 14.33 23.06 8.25
CA VAL A 173 14.09 24.48 8.50
C VAL A 173 12.58 24.67 8.65
N LYS A 174 12.17 25.22 9.80
CA LYS A 174 10.77 25.55 10.08
C LYS A 174 10.40 26.86 9.39
N VAL A 175 9.26 26.87 8.72
CA VAL A 175 8.69 28.06 8.08
C VAL A 175 7.21 28.17 8.52
N PRO A 176 6.84 29.19 9.32
CA PRO A 176 7.71 30.20 9.93
C PRO A 176 8.70 29.60 10.94
N ALA A 177 9.75 30.34 11.30
CA ALA A 177 10.80 29.84 12.20
C ALA A 177 10.30 29.61 13.64
N GLU A 178 9.33 30.43 14.09
CA GLU A 178 8.79 30.40 15.45
C GLU A 178 7.27 30.23 15.42
N SER A 179 6.72 29.53 16.42
CA SER A 179 5.28 29.29 16.54
C SER A 179 4.47 30.53 16.89
N THR A 180 5.14 31.59 17.37
CA THR A 180 4.54 32.91 17.66
C THR A 180 3.91 33.55 16.43
N HIS A 181 4.41 33.24 15.23
CA HIS A 181 3.87 33.72 13.95
C HIS A 181 2.69 32.88 13.43
N ILE A 182 2.48 31.69 14.00
CA ILE A 182 1.40 30.79 13.59
C ILE A 182 0.10 31.24 14.26
N PRO A 183 -1.03 31.34 13.54
CA PRO A 183 -2.29 31.74 14.15
C PRO A 183 -2.71 30.76 15.24
N LYS A 184 -3.08 31.29 16.41
CA LYS A 184 -3.50 30.50 17.58
C LYS A 184 -4.86 29.81 17.40
N GLN A 185 -5.67 30.29 16.45
CA GLN A 185 -6.98 29.73 16.15
C GLN A 185 -7.22 29.80 14.64
N VAL A 186 -7.79 28.74 14.07
CA VAL A 186 -8.14 28.66 12.65
C VAL A 186 -9.48 27.93 12.44
N PRO A 187 -10.29 28.29 11.44
CA PRO A 187 -11.51 27.53 11.14
C PRO A 187 -11.22 26.11 10.66
N TYR A 188 -10.31 25.97 9.69
CA TYR A 188 -9.96 24.66 9.12
C TYR A 188 -8.47 24.37 9.31
N LEU A 189 -8.17 23.28 10.01
CA LEU A 189 -6.81 22.81 10.25
C LEU A 189 -6.56 21.48 9.53
N LEU A 190 -5.56 21.43 8.65
CA LEU A 190 -5.17 20.18 7.96
C LEU A 190 -3.78 19.75 8.42
N ILE A 191 -3.65 18.55 8.99
CA ILE A 191 -2.41 17.99 9.51
C ILE A 191 -1.80 17.06 8.45
N GLY A 192 -0.71 17.50 7.83
CA GLY A 192 -0.02 16.83 6.73
C GLY A 192 -0.11 17.67 5.44
N GLY A 193 1.00 17.82 4.72
CA GLY A 193 1.07 18.62 3.48
C GLY A 193 0.94 17.82 2.18
N GLY A 194 0.21 16.69 2.18
CA GLY A 194 0.13 15.78 1.03
C GLY A 194 -1.06 16.00 0.09
N THR A 195 -1.25 15.07 -0.85
CA THR A 195 -2.38 15.04 -1.80
C THR A 195 -3.76 15.11 -1.13
N ALA A 196 -3.92 14.45 0.01
CA ALA A 196 -5.19 14.44 0.75
C ALA A 196 -5.55 15.85 1.24
N SER A 197 -4.62 16.53 1.93
CA SER A 197 -4.81 17.91 2.37
C SER A 197 -5.00 18.88 1.21
N PHE A 198 -4.24 18.70 0.12
CA PHE A 198 -4.43 19.47 -1.10
C PHE A 198 -5.86 19.39 -1.63
N SER A 199 -6.36 18.16 -1.77
CA SER A 199 -7.72 17.91 -2.25
C SER A 199 -8.77 18.46 -1.27
N ALA A 200 -8.52 18.31 0.03
CA ALA A 200 -9.41 18.79 1.08
C ALA A 200 -9.53 20.32 1.10
N PHE A 201 -8.41 21.07 1.08
CA PHE A 201 -8.51 22.53 1.08
C PHE A 201 -9.14 23.04 -0.22
N ARG A 202 -8.93 22.39 -1.37
CA ARG A 202 -9.63 22.75 -2.61
C ARG A 202 -11.13 22.52 -2.51
N ALA A 203 -11.56 21.40 -1.94
CA ALA A 203 -12.97 21.13 -1.70
C ALA A 203 -13.58 22.14 -0.72
N ILE A 204 -12.88 22.46 0.36
CA ILE A 204 -13.29 23.47 1.35
C ILE A 204 -13.43 24.83 0.67
N LYS A 205 -12.41 25.31 -0.07
CA LYS A 205 -12.47 26.60 -0.78
C LYS A 205 -13.55 26.65 -1.87
N SER A 206 -13.87 25.51 -2.49
CA SER A 206 -14.95 25.43 -3.47
C SER A 206 -16.33 25.51 -2.82
N ALA A 207 -16.49 25.00 -1.60
CA ALA A 207 -17.74 25.05 -0.86
C ALA A 207 -17.91 26.38 -0.10
N ASP A 208 -16.80 26.92 0.41
CA ASP A 208 -16.70 28.18 1.13
C ASP A 208 -15.53 29.01 0.56
N PRO A 209 -15.82 29.94 -0.38
CA PRO A 209 -14.81 30.81 -0.98
C PRO A 209 -14.06 31.69 0.03
N MET A 210 -14.60 31.90 1.23
CA MET A 210 -14.02 32.75 2.28
C MET A 210 -13.30 31.93 3.36
N ALA A 211 -13.25 30.61 3.22
CA ALA A 211 -12.60 29.74 4.18
C ALA A 211 -11.11 30.11 4.37
N LYS A 212 -10.69 30.03 5.63
CA LYS A 212 -9.30 30.19 6.10
C LYS A 212 -8.78 28.83 6.51
N VAL A 213 -7.85 28.30 5.73
CA VAL A 213 -7.32 26.95 5.89
C VAL A 213 -5.84 27.04 6.25
N LEU A 214 -5.46 26.43 7.37
CA LEU A 214 -4.07 26.24 7.75
C LEU A 214 -3.67 24.79 7.53
N VAL A 215 -2.61 24.57 6.75
CA VAL A 215 -2.00 23.26 6.55
C VAL A 215 -0.69 23.21 7.33
N ILE A 216 -0.51 22.16 8.13
CA ILE A 216 0.73 21.91 8.86
C ILE A 216 1.46 20.75 8.20
N SER A 217 2.61 21.02 7.60
CA SER A 217 3.45 20.01 6.95
C SER A 217 4.75 19.83 7.72
N ASN A 218 5.12 18.57 7.97
CA ASN A 218 6.44 18.25 8.50
C ASN A 218 7.52 18.23 7.43
N GLU A 219 7.17 18.27 6.15
CA GLU A 219 8.12 18.37 5.03
C GLU A 219 8.51 19.84 4.78
N ALA A 220 9.67 20.07 4.17
CA ALA A 220 10.17 21.40 3.83
C ALA A 220 9.49 22.04 2.61
N PHE A 221 8.64 21.28 1.92
CA PHE A 221 8.06 21.64 0.63
C PHE A 221 6.55 21.93 0.74
N TYR A 222 6.04 22.77 -0.15
CA TYR A 222 4.59 22.94 -0.36
C TYR A 222 3.96 21.65 -0.90
N PRO A 223 2.64 21.47 -0.81
CA PRO A 223 1.98 20.27 -1.30
C PRO A 223 2.31 19.94 -2.76
N TYR A 224 2.72 18.70 -3.00
CA TYR A 224 3.17 18.20 -4.30
C TYR A 224 2.64 16.79 -4.58
N MET A 225 2.66 16.39 -5.86
CA MET A 225 2.27 15.06 -6.30
C MET A 225 3.47 14.11 -6.30
N ARG A 226 3.31 12.93 -5.72
CA ARG A 226 4.37 11.93 -5.61
C ARG A 226 4.57 11.00 -6.82
N PRO A 227 3.55 10.67 -7.64
CA PRO A 227 3.73 9.73 -8.75
C PRO A 227 4.85 10.06 -9.75
N PRO A 228 5.13 11.34 -10.10
CA PRO A 228 6.22 11.67 -11.00
C PRO A 228 7.61 11.40 -10.42
N LEU A 229 7.75 11.32 -9.09
CA LEU A 229 9.04 11.09 -8.44
C LEU A 229 9.69 9.79 -8.93
N SER A 230 8.94 8.71 -9.11
CA SER A 230 9.45 7.42 -9.61
C SER A 230 9.28 7.23 -11.14
N LYS A 231 8.83 8.27 -11.86
CA LYS A 231 8.44 8.18 -13.28
C LYS A 231 9.05 9.32 -14.09
N GLU A 232 8.22 10.25 -14.59
CA GLU A 232 8.56 11.24 -15.61
C GLU A 232 9.84 12.03 -15.29
N ILE A 233 10.06 12.37 -14.02
CA ILE A 233 11.21 13.18 -13.62
C ILE A 233 12.56 12.46 -13.85
N TRP A 234 12.59 11.12 -13.82
CA TRP A 234 13.79 10.34 -14.13
C TRP A 234 14.14 10.35 -15.61
N PHE A 235 13.15 10.59 -16.48
CA PHE A 235 13.29 10.59 -17.93
C PHE A 235 13.60 11.97 -18.50
N ASN A 236 13.72 12.98 -17.65
CA ASN A 236 14.04 14.33 -18.08
C ASN A 236 15.57 14.49 -18.18
N ASP A 237 16.05 14.78 -19.39
CA ASP A 237 17.47 15.02 -19.65
C ASP A 237 17.90 16.45 -19.23
N ASP A 238 16.96 17.34 -18.95
CA ASP A 238 17.24 18.69 -18.45
C ASP A 238 17.47 18.69 -16.93
N ALA A 239 18.74 18.71 -16.54
CA ALA A 239 19.15 18.72 -15.14
C ALA A 239 18.66 19.95 -14.37
N GLU A 240 18.52 21.11 -15.01
CA GLU A 240 18.02 22.33 -14.36
C GLU A 240 16.51 22.26 -14.13
N ALA A 241 15.76 21.64 -15.06
CA ALA A 241 14.35 21.35 -14.84
C ALA A 241 14.16 20.36 -13.69
N VAL A 242 14.97 19.29 -13.61
CA VAL A 242 14.92 18.31 -12.51
C VAL A 242 15.21 18.97 -11.15
N LYS A 243 16.22 19.84 -11.06
CA LYS A 243 16.51 20.62 -9.84
C LYS A 243 15.36 21.52 -9.41
N LYS A 244 14.59 22.05 -10.37
CA LYS A 244 13.38 22.85 -10.12
C LYS A 244 12.14 22.00 -9.89
N LEU A 245 12.27 20.67 -9.84
CA LEU A 245 11.17 19.71 -9.71
C LEU A 245 10.12 19.88 -10.83
N MET A 246 10.60 20.19 -12.03
CA MET A 246 9.82 20.28 -13.26
C MET A 246 10.07 19.03 -14.11
N PHE A 247 9.02 18.49 -14.71
CA PHE A 247 9.12 17.30 -15.55
C PHE A 247 8.27 17.43 -16.81
N LYS A 248 8.66 16.69 -17.85
CA LYS A 248 7.88 16.54 -19.08
C LYS A 248 6.99 15.32 -18.97
N GLN A 249 5.69 15.52 -19.19
CA GLN A 249 4.75 14.42 -19.34
C GLN A 249 5.04 13.63 -20.61
N TRP A 250 4.47 12.42 -20.72
CA TRP A 250 4.63 11.56 -21.90
C TRP A 250 4.18 12.20 -23.22
N ASN A 251 3.29 13.20 -23.16
CA ASN A 251 2.85 13.98 -24.33
C ASN A 251 3.77 15.17 -24.66
N GLY A 252 4.87 15.35 -23.92
CA GLY A 252 5.84 16.44 -24.09
C GLY A 252 5.53 17.73 -23.33
N SER A 253 4.35 17.86 -22.71
CA SER A 253 4.01 19.06 -21.94
C SER A 253 4.76 19.13 -20.61
N GLU A 254 5.24 20.31 -20.25
CA GLU A 254 5.93 20.53 -18.98
C GLU A 254 4.94 20.76 -17.84
N ARG A 255 5.30 20.25 -16.65
CA ARG A 255 4.50 20.36 -15.44
C ARG A 255 5.39 20.46 -14.20
N SER A 256 4.92 21.23 -13.23
CA SER A 256 5.52 21.26 -11.89
C SER A 256 5.09 20.05 -11.06
N LEU A 257 5.99 19.59 -10.19
CA LEU A 257 5.66 18.61 -9.15
C LEU A 257 4.66 19.18 -8.13
N PHE A 258 4.72 20.50 -7.87
CA PHE A 258 3.84 21.19 -6.95
C PHE A 258 2.43 21.31 -7.54
N TYR A 259 1.43 21.24 -6.66
CA TYR A 259 0.04 21.33 -7.11
C TYR A 259 -0.36 22.75 -7.53
N GLU A 260 0.16 23.75 -6.84
CA GLU A 260 -0.09 25.18 -7.06
C GLU A 260 1.24 25.92 -6.91
N PRO A 261 1.41 27.08 -7.59
CA PRO A 261 2.59 27.93 -7.40
C PRO A 261 2.65 28.51 -5.99
N ASP A 262 3.84 28.92 -5.56
CA ASP A 262 4.06 29.46 -4.21
C ASP A 262 3.14 30.67 -3.91
N ASP A 263 2.91 31.55 -4.89
CA ASP A 263 2.06 32.75 -4.79
C ASP A 263 0.58 32.44 -4.50
N PHE A 264 0.13 31.19 -4.70
CA PHE A 264 -1.21 30.77 -4.33
C PHE A 264 -1.43 30.81 -2.81
N TYR A 265 -0.37 30.54 -2.04
CA TYR A 265 -0.46 30.42 -0.58
C TYR A 265 -0.25 31.77 0.10
N ILE A 266 -1.08 32.06 1.10
CA ILE A 266 -0.95 33.28 1.91
C ILE A 266 -0.01 33.01 3.09
N ASP A 267 0.78 34.02 3.45
CA ASP A 267 1.57 33.96 4.68
C ASP A 267 0.67 33.69 5.90
N CYS A 268 1.11 32.79 6.79
CA CYS A 268 0.32 32.36 7.94
C CYS A 268 -0.06 33.50 8.89
N THR A 269 0.77 34.54 8.98
CA THR A 269 0.52 35.75 9.79
C THR A 269 -0.65 36.58 9.26
N GLN A 270 -0.94 36.47 7.96
CA GLN A 270 -2.00 37.22 7.27
C GLN A 270 -3.28 36.40 7.07
N LEU A 271 -3.24 35.09 7.32
CA LEU A 271 -4.37 34.18 7.07
C LEU A 271 -5.65 34.65 7.78
N MET A 272 -5.53 35.07 9.04
CA MET A 272 -6.68 35.43 9.86
C MET A 272 -7.23 36.84 9.55
N SER A 273 -6.38 37.75 9.07
CA SER A 273 -6.77 39.10 8.65
C SER A 273 -7.20 39.19 7.18
N SER A 274 -6.92 38.17 6.37
CA SER A 274 -7.30 38.14 4.96
C SER A 274 -8.83 38.27 4.80
N PRO A 275 -9.32 39.27 4.04
CA PRO A 275 -10.75 39.49 3.85
C PRO A 275 -11.37 38.36 3.04
N ASN A 276 -10.66 37.80 2.05
CA ASN A 276 -11.17 36.79 1.13
C ASN A 276 -10.84 35.34 1.56
N GLY A 277 -10.46 35.16 2.83
CA GLY A 277 -9.90 33.91 3.33
C GLY A 277 -8.59 33.55 2.63
N GLY A 278 -8.29 32.26 2.54
CA GLY A 278 -7.10 31.76 1.87
C GLY A 278 -6.58 30.45 2.45
N VAL A 279 -5.48 29.99 1.89
CA VAL A 279 -4.78 28.78 2.34
C VAL A 279 -3.36 29.17 2.72
N SER A 280 -2.93 28.80 3.91
CA SER A 280 -1.54 28.92 4.34
C SER A 280 -0.96 27.54 4.64
N VAL A 281 0.32 27.35 4.36
CA VAL A 281 1.04 26.11 4.65
C VAL A 281 2.27 26.43 5.48
N ILE A 282 2.30 25.95 6.71
CA ILE A 282 3.52 25.97 7.52
C ILE A 282 4.30 24.68 7.28
N ARG A 283 5.62 24.79 7.15
CA ARG A 283 6.52 23.72 6.69
C ARG A 283 7.57 23.41 7.74
N GLY A 284 8.02 22.16 7.79
CA GLY A 284 8.97 21.67 8.80
C GLY A 284 8.39 21.53 10.22
N TRP A 285 7.08 21.73 10.40
CA TRP A 285 6.41 21.64 11.70
C TRP A 285 5.71 20.28 11.87
N ASN A 286 5.82 19.67 13.05
CA ASN A 286 5.09 18.46 13.38
C ASN A 286 3.96 18.76 14.36
N VAL A 287 2.82 18.09 14.17
CA VAL A 287 1.79 17.98 15.22
C VAL A 287 2.07 16.72 16.03
N THR A 288 2.09 16.85 17.35
CA THR A 288 2.43 15.76 18.28
C THR A 288 1.20 15.00 18.76
N HIS A 289 0.07 15.69 18.91
CA HIS A 289 -1.22 15.15 19.28
C HIS A 289 -2.32 16.19 19.05
N VAL A 290 -3.56 15.71 19.09
CA VAL A 290 -4.80 16.48 18.95
C VAL A 290 -5.70 16.17 20.13
N ASP A 291 -6.18 17.19 20.81
CA ASP A 291 -7.28 17.09 21.77
C ASP A 291 -8.58 17.36 21.02
N ALA A 292 -9.37 16.31 20.80
CA ALA A 292 -10.63 16.40 20.07
C ALA A 292 -11.76 17.06 20.88
N ILE A 293 -11.66 17.08 22.21
CA ILE A 293 -12.68 17.66 23.09
C ILE A 293 -12.51 19.17 23.11
N GLU A 294 -11.29 19.64 23.40
CA GLU A 294 -10.95 21.07 23.44
C GLU A 294 -10.69 21.67 22.05
N ARG A 295 -10.63 20.82 21.02
CA ARG A 295 -10.34 21.16 19.62
C ARG A 295 -8.99 21.88 19.48
N LEU A 296 -7.96 21.30 20.06
CA LEU A 296 -6.60 21.81 20.05
C LEU A 296 -5.66 20.83 19.33
N ALA A 297 -4.77 21.34 18.48
CA ALA A 297 -3.64 20.60 17.95
C ALA A 297 -2.34 21.16 18.55
N PHE A 298 -1.42 20.29 18.95
CA PHE A 298 -0.18 20.71 19.61
C PHE A 298 1.02 20.50 18.71
N LEU A 299 1.78 21.57 18.46
CA LEU A 299 3.03 21.53 17.73
C LEU A 299 4.14 20.82 18.51
N ASP A 300 5.26 20.54 17.85
CA ASP A 300 6.43 19.88 18.44
C ASP A 300 7.22 20.75 19.43
N ASP A 301 6.98 22.06 19.46
CA ASP A 301 7.43 22.97 20.52
C ASP A 301 6.41 23.12 21.67
N GLY A 302 5.27 22.43 21.59
CA GLY A 302 4.19 22.46 22.57
C GLY A 302 3.17 23.58 22.37
N ALA A 303 3.33 24.45 21.37
CA ALA A 303 2.37 25.51 21.10
C ALA A 303 1.00 24.91 20.66
N PRO A 304 -0.12 25.33 21.28
CA PRO A 304 -1.45 24.88 20.89
C PRO A 304 -2.03 25.74 19.76
N ILE A 305 -2.80 25.10 18.87
CA ILE A 305 -3.60 25.75 17.83
C ILE A 305 -5.04 25.25 17.97
N GLN A 306 -5.96 26.18 18.23
CA GLN A 306 -7.38 25.89 18.26
C GLN A 306 -7.96 25.77 16.86
N TYR A 307 -8.84 24.80 16.64
CA TYR A 307 -9.52 24.61 15.37
C TYR A 307 -11.04 24.51 15.51
N GLU A 308 -11.77 24.83 14.45
CA GLU A 308 -13.20 24.49 14.37
C GLU A 308 -13.39 23.10 13.78
N LYS A 309 -12.72 22.82 12.65
CA LYS A 309 -12.66 21.51 12.00
C LYS A 309 -11.22 21.11 11.68
N CYS A 310 -10.88 19.85 11.94
CA CYS A 310 -9.54 19.31 11.70
C CYS A 310 -9.57 18.09 10.78
N LEU A 311 -8.57 17.98 9.90
CA LEU A 311 -8.31 16.81 9.09
C LEU A 311 -6.91 16.26 9.40
N ILE A 312 -6.83 14.99 9.77
CA ILE A 312 -5.57 14.23 9.86
C ILE A 312 -5.29 13.58 8.50
N ALA A 313 -4.20 14.01 7.87
CA ALA A 313 -3.74 13.57 6.56
C ALA A 313 -2.23 13.29 6.55
N THR A 314 -1.75 12.65 7.63
CA THR A 314 -0.34 12.38 7.93
C THR A 314 0.34 11.36 7.00
N GLY A 315 -0.44 10.64 6.18
CA GLY A 315 0.08 9.72 5.18
C GLY A 315 0.75 8.48 5.80
N ALA A 316 1.90 8.09 5.24
CA ALA A 316 2.60 6.86 5.59
C ALA A 316 4.11 7.00 5.38
N THR A 317 4.89 6.31 6.21
CA THR A 317 6.36 6.27 6.19
C THR A 317 6.85 4.95 5.59
N PRO A 318 7.92 4.95 4.77
CA PRO A 318 8.51 3.71 4.26
C PRO A 318 9.00 2.77 5.36
N ARG A 319 8.88 1.48 5.10
CA ARG A 319 9.34 0.42 6.00
C ARG A 319 10.72 -0.06 5.60
N LEU A 320 11.58 -0.28 6.59
CA LEU A 320 12.79 -1.11 6.44
C LEU A 320 12.46 -2.56 6.76
N SER A 321 12.98 -3.51 6.00
CA SER A 321 12.91 -4.92 6.40
C SER A 321 13.75 -5.15 7.66
N ALA A 322 13.45 -6.19 8.43
CA ALA A 322 14.15 -6.48 9.69
C ALA A 322 15.68 -6.57 9.53
N VAL A 323 16.15 -7.10 8.40
CA VAL A 323 17.58 -7.22 8.08
C VAL A 323 18.22 -5.85 7.90
N PHE A 324 17.60 -4.94 7.15
CA PHE A 324 18.12 -3.58 6.99
C PHE A 324 17.96 -2.76 8.27
N GLN A 325 16.87 -2.93 9.01
CA GLN A 325 16.67 -2.24 10.28
C GLN A 325 17.76 -2.60 11.30
N ALA A 326 18.16 -3.87 11.37
CA ALA A 326 19.25 -4.31 12.22
C ALA A 326 20.62 -3.80 11.72
N ALA A 327 20.84 -3.83 10.40
CA ALA A 327 22.11 -3.43 9.80
C ALA A 327 22.38 -1.92 9.86
N CYS A 328 21.35 -1.08 9.69
CA CYS A 328 21.46 0.39 9.77
C CYS A 328 21.74 0.92 11.19
N ALA A 329 21.98 0.06 12.17
CA ALA A 329 22.62 0.46 13.43
C ALA A 329 24.11 0.83 13.22
N ASP A 330 24.73 0.35 12.14
CA ASP A 330 26.04 0.79 11.67
C ASP A 330 25.87 2.01 10.75
N ASP A 331 26.53 3.12 11.10
CA ASP A 331 26.45 4.38 10.36
C ASP A 331 26.98 4.25 8.92
N ALA A 332 27.99 3.40 8.67
CA ALA A 332 28.52 3.17 7.34
C ALA A 332 27.50 2.48 6.41
N ILE A 333 26.66 1.62 6.97
CA ILE A 333 25.56 0.98 6.25
C ILE A 333 24.39 1.96 6.09
N ASN A 334 24.03 2.67 7.16
CA ASN A 334 22.90 3.61 7.18
C ASN A 334 23.02 4.70 6.10
N GLN A 335 24.23 5.18 5.81
CA GLN A 335 24.45 6.19 4.76
C GLN A 335 24.17 5.68 3.34
N LYS A 336 24.31 4.36 3.11
CA LYS A 336 24.20 3.70 1.79
C LYS A 336 22.86 3.03 1.54
N VAL A 337 22.01 2.94 2.57
CA VAL A 337 20.66 2.38 2.47
C VAL A 337 19.67 3.54 2.40
N LYS A 338 19.00 3.68 1.26
CA LYS A 338 18.02 4.73 0.99
C LYS A 338 16.60 4.18 1.02
N LEU A 339 15.68 4.96 1.56
CA LEU A 339 14.24 4.76 1.42
C LEU A 339 13.74 5.65 0.27
N TYR A 340 12.48 5.47 -0.13
CA TYR A 340 11.93 6.23 -1.26
C TYR A 340 10.47 6.63 -1.08
N ARG A 341 10.20 7.93 -0.86
CA ARG A 341 8.85 8.44 -0.62
C ARG A 341 8.64 9.89 -1.00
N ASN A 342 9.54 10.77 -0.59
CA ASN A 342 9.42 12.23 -0.69
C ASN A 342 10.48 12.82 -1.65
N ILE A 343 10.48 14.15 -1.81
CA ILE A 343 11.44 14.86 -2.67
C ILE A 343 12.88 14.64 -2.20
N GLU A 344 13.14 14.70 -0.89
CA GLU A 344 14.48 14.49 -0.32
C GLU A 344 15.00 13.08 -0.66
N ASP A 345 14.14 12.06 -0.53
CA ASP A 345 14.48 10.69 -0.92
C ASP A 345 14.74 10.56 -2.43
N PHE A 346 14.01 11.31 -3.27
CA PHE A 346 14.25 11.33 -4.71
C PHE A 346 15.63 11.91 -5.02
N GLU A 347 16.00 13.03 -4.41
CA GLU A 347 17.33 13.63 -4.54
C GLU A 347 18.42 12.66 -4.07
N ASP A 348 18.27 12.09 -2.88
CA ASP A 348 19.25 11.16 -2.29
C ASP A 348 19.43 9.89 -3.15
N VAL A 349 18.34 9.37 -3.74
CA VAL A 349 18.41 8.18 -4.60
C VAL A 349 18.91 8.52 -6.01
N LEU A 350 18.63 9.71 -6.51
CA LEU A 350 19.19 10.18 -7.77
C LEU A 350 20.71 10.35 -7.66
N GLU A 351 21.19 11.00 -6.60
CA GLU A 351 22.61 11.13 -6.29
C GLU A 351 23.27 9.76 -6.10
N ALA A 352 22.68 8.89 -5.28
CA ALA A 352 23.19 7.54 -5.08
C ALA A 352 23.25 6.75 -6.40
N PHE A 353 22.26 6.90 -7.29
CA PHE A 353 22.29 6.28 -8.61
C PHE A 353 23.44 6.83 -9.48
N GLU A 354 23.66 8.14 -9.50
CA GLU A 354 24.71 8.77 -10.30
C GLU A 354 26.11 8.33 -9.85
N GLU A 355 26.35 8.25 -8.54
CA GLU A 355 27.63 7.85 -7.94
C GLU A 355 27.91 6.33 -7.99
N SER A 356 26.87 5.49 -8.04
CA SER A 356 27.03 4.04 -7.97
C SER A 356 27.42 3.43 -9.33
N THR A 357 28.35 2.48 -9.31
CA THR A 357 28.53 1.51 -10.41
C THR A 357 27.60 0.32 -10.20
N ASN A 358 27.36 -0.08 -8.96
CA ASN A 358 26.49 -1.19 -8.58
C ASN A 358 25.39 -0.70 -7.64
N ILE A 359 24.12 -0.82 -8.00
CA ILE A 359 23.00 -0.40 -7.16
C ILE A 359 21.96 -1.50 -7.04
N ALA A 360 21.46 -1.76 -5.84
CA ALA A 360 20.40 -2.74 -5.61
C ALA A 360 19.10 -2.09 -5.17
N ILE A 361 18.00 -2.51 -5.79
CA ILE A 361 16.63 -2.19 -5.40
C ILE A 361 16.05 -3.42 -4.69
N ILE A 362 15.64 -3.26 -3.45
CA ILE A 362 15.00 -4.32 -2.66
C ILE A 362 13.50 -4.13 -2.69
N GLY A 363 12.81 -5.06 -3.35
CA GLY A 363 11.35 -5.03 -3.50
C GLY A 363 10.91 -5.13 -4.96
N GLY A 364 10.00 -6.08 -5.21
CA GLY A 364 9.38 -6.33 -6.51
C GLY A 364 8.04 -5.62 -6.70
N GLY A 365 7.65 -4.70 -5.81
CA GLY A 365 6.39 -3.96 -5.93
C GLY A 365 6.39 -2.97 -7.10
N PHE A 366 5.27 -2.25 -7.28
CA PHE A 366 5.16 -1.22 -8.32
C PHE A 366 6.28 -0.17 -8.21
N LEU A 367 6.49 0.41 -7.02
CA LEU A 367 7.51 1.43 -6.80
C LEU A 367 8.93 0.93 -7.12
N GLY A 368 9.31 -0.25 -6.62
CA GLY A 368 10.63 -0.83 -6.90
C GLY A 368 10.84 -1.12 -8.38
N SER A 369 9.79 -1.59 -9.08
CA SER A 369 9.85 -1.87 -10.52
C SER A 369 9.88 -0.61 -11.37
N GLU A 370 9.15 0.44 -10.98
CA GLU A 370 9.23 1.76 -11.61
C GLU A 370 10.65 2.33 -11.51
N LEU A 371 11.25 2.29 -10.32
CA LEU A 371 12.63 2.73 -10.11
C LEU A 371 13.64 1.88 -10.91
N ALA A 372 13.46 0.57 -10.97
CA ALA A 372 14.31 -0.32 -11.75
C ALA A 372 14.29 0.07 -13.24
N CYS A 373 13.10 0.27 -13.82
CA CYS A 373 12.97 0.72 -15.21
C CYS A 373 13.52 2.15 -15.40
N ALA A 374 13.29 3.06 -14.46
CA ALA A 374 13.79 4.42 -14.52
C ALA A 374 15.32 4.47 -14.52
N MET A 375 15.96 3.74 -13.61
CA MET A 375 17.42 3.64 -13.53
C MET A 375 18.01 2.94 -14.75
N GLY A 376 17.41 1.83 -15.21
CA GLY A 376 17.87 1.09 -16.39
C GLY A 376 17.87 1.94 -17.65
N ARG A 377 16.81 2.73 -17.87
CA ARG A 377 16.74 3.66 -19.00
C ARG A 377 17.64 4.88 -18.86
N LYS A 378 17.82 5.39 -17.63
CA LYS A 378 18.70 6.54 -17.38
C LYS A 378 20.16 6.18 -17.62
N ASP A 379 20.57 4.94 -17.35
CA ASP A 379 21.87 4.42 -17.77
C ASP A 379 21.91 4.06 -19.26
N LYS A 380 21.87 5.10 -20.11
CA LYS A 380 22.00 4.97 -21.58
C LYS A 380 23.29 4.26 -22.02
N SER A 381 24.30 4.20 -21.14
CA SER A 381 25.61 3.61 -21.43
C SER A 381 25.71 2.14 -21.05
N HIS A 382 24.74 1.60 -20.31
CA HIS A 382 24.73 0.25 -19.75
C HIS A 382 26.05 -0.11 -19.04
N LYS A 383 26.60 0.86 -18.29
CA LYS A 383 27.85 0.70 -17.53
C LYS A 383 27.60 0.40 -16.05
N LYS A 384 26.37 0.58 -15.58
CA LYS A 384 25.96 0.33 -14.19
C LYS A 384 25.32 -1.05 -14.09
N ASN A 385 25.62 -1.77 -13.02
CA ASN A 385 24.92 -3.00 -12.66
C ASN A 385 23.76 -2.64 -11.74
N ILE A 386 22.53 -2.76 -12.25
CA ILE A 386 21.32 -2.46 -11.51
C ILE A 386 20.65 -3.79 -11.14
N TYR A 387 20.57 -4.06 -9.85
CA TYR A 387 19.95 -5.28 -9.33
C TYR A 387 18.56 -4.97 -8.81
N GLN A 388 17.58 -5.83 -9.08
CA GLN A 388 16.30 -5.82 -8.40
C GLN A 388 16.07 -7.16 -7.70
N ILE A 389 15.95 -7.15 -6.37
CA ILE A 389 15.95 -8.36 -5.54
C ILE A 389 14.67 -8.44 -4.73
N PHE A 390 13.94 -9.56 -4.81
CA PHE A 390 12.71 -9.78 -4.07
C PHE A 390 12.31 -11.26 -3.96
N ARG A 391 11.42 -11.55 -2.99
CA ARG A 391 11.07 -12.91 -2.55
C ARG A 391 10.06 -13.61 -3.46
N GLU A 392 9.27 -12.84 -4.20
CA GLU A 392 8.24 -13.33 -5.08
C GLU A 392 8.82 -13.97 -6.36
N GLY A 393 8.02 -14.79 -7.05
CA GLY A 393 8.41 -15.43 -8.31
C GLY A 393 8.51 -14.47 -9.50
N GLY A 394 8.05 -13.23 -9.36
CA GLY A 394 8.13 -12.18 -10.36
C GLY A 394 7.68 -10.82 -9.82
N ASN A 395 7.91 -9.76 -10.59
CA ASN A 395 7.50 -8.40 -10.27
C ASN A 395 5.97 -8.33 -10.01
N MET A 396 5.59 -7.61 -8.96
CA MET A 396 4.23 -7.46 -8.44
C MET A 396 3.50 -8.79 -8.15
N GLY A 397 4.24 -9.85 -7.82
CA GLY A 397 3.68 -11.21 -7.62
C GLY A 397 2.66 -11.35 -6.47
N LYS A 398 2.53 -10.36 -5.58
CA LYS A 398 1.45 -10.32 -4.57
C LYS A 398 0.09 -9.86 -5.13
N ILE A 399 0.08 -9.24 -6.30
CA ILE A 399 -1.09 -8.57 -6.89
C ILE A 399 -1.43 -9.16 -8.26
N LEU A 400 -0.41 -9.36 -9.10
CA LEU A 400 -0.59 -9.84 -10.47
C LEU A 400 -0.60 -11.38 -10.52
N PRO A 401 -1.39 -11.98 -11.41
CA PRO A 401 -1.28 -13.41 -11.70
C PRO A 401 0.09 -13.74 -12.30
N GLU A 402 0.53 -14.99 -12.12
CA GLU A 402 1.87 -15.47 -12.47
C GLU A 402 2.32 -15.09 -13.89
N TYR A 403 1.46 -15.32 -14.91
CA TYR A 403 1.76 -14.96 -16.30
C TYR A 403 2.13 -13.47 -16.47
N LEU A 404 1.37 -12.57 -15.85
CA LEU A 404 1.58 -11.13 -15.99
C LEU A 404 2.75 -10.65 -15.13
N SER A 405 2.96 -11.28 -13.97
CA SER A 405 4.13 -11.07 -13.12
C SER A 405 5.43 -11.47 -13.84
N PHE A 406 5.42 -12.63 -14.51
CA PHE A 406 6.52 -13.07 -15.36
C PHE A 406 6.77 -12.11 -16.53
N TRP A 407 5.71 -11.74 -17.27
CA TRP A 407 5.85 -10.78 -18.37
C TRP A 407 6.46 -9.45 -17.92
N THR A 408 6.05 -8.95 -16.75
CA THR A 408 6.57 -7.70 -16.21
C THR A 408 8.02 -7.84 -15.77
N THR A 409 8.39 -8.99 -15.20
CA THR A 409 9.78 -9.33 -14.87
C THR A 409 10.67 -9.29 -16.12
N GLU A 410 10.23 -9.91 -17.21
CA GLU A 410 10.96 -9.88 -18.48
C GLU A 410 11.04 -8.46 -19.06
N LYS A 411 9.98 -7.65 -18.90
CA LYS A 411 10.00 -6.24 -19.32
C LYS A 411 11.04 -5.43 -18.55
N VAL A 412 11.20 -5.66 -17.24
CA VAL A 412 12.20 -4.99 -16.40
C VAL A 412 13.60 -5.44 -16.78
N LYS A 413 13.83 -6.75 -16.98
CA LYS A 413 15.10 -7.27 -17.49
C LYS A 413 15.50 -6.66 -18.82
N ALA A 414 14.54 -6.45 -19.73
CA ALA A 414 14.76 -5.81 -21.01
C ALA A 414 15.20 -4.33 -20.92
N GLU A 415 15.07 -3.68 -19.75
CA GLU A 415 15.65 -2.35 -19.49
C GLU A 415 17.12 -2.41 -19.02
N GLY A 416 17.73 -3.60 -18.99
CA GLY A 416 19.12 -3.80 -18.54
C GLY A 416 19.28 -4.10 -17.04
N VAL A 417 18.19 -4.42 -16.35
CA VAL A 417 18.19 -4.70 -14.90
C VAL A 417 18.40 -6.20 -14.65
N GLU A 418 19.30 -6.55 -13.75
CA GLU A 418 19.45 -7.91 -13.24
C GLU A 418 18.39 -8.20 -12.17
N VAL A 419 17.33 -8.92 -12.56
CA VAL A 419 16.21 -9.24 -11.66
C VAL A 419 16.42 -10.61 -10.99
N MET A 420 16.50 -10.60 -9.66
CA MET A 420 16.64 -11.78 -8.80
C MET A 420 15.33 -12.07 -8.05
N THR A 421 14.49 -12.91 -8.67
CA THR A 421 13.25 -13.45 -8.09
C THR A 421 13.54 -14.54 -7.05
N ASN A 422 12.57 -14.89 -6.20
CA ASN A 422 12.68 -15.93 -5.17
C ASN A 422 13.92 -15.75 -4.25
N THR A 423 14.39 -14.50 -4.11
CA THR A 423 15.66 -14.17 -3.48
C THR A 423 15.44 -13.16 -2.36
N GLU A 424 16.05 -13.41 -1.21
CA GLU A 424 15.96 -12.53 -0.05
C GLU A 424 17.35 -12.13 0.43
N VAL A 425 17.52 -10.85 0.78
CA VAL A 425 18.69 -10.38 1.51
C VAL A 425 18.56 -10.80 2.97
N VAL A 426 19.47 -11.66 3.43
CA VAL A 426 19.49 -12.20 4.80
C VAL A 426 20.57 -11.57 5.67
N GLY A 427 21.51 -10.84 5.06
CA GLY A 427 22.55 -10.11 5.77
C GLY A 427 23.12 -8.96 4.95
N VAL A 428 23.59 -7.93 5.65
CA VAL A 428 24.23 -6.75 5.07
C VAL A 428 25.50 -6.48 5.86
N ARG A 429 26.62 -6.28 5.17
CA ARG A 429 27.90 -5.90 5.77
C ARG A 429 28.48 -4.69 5.06
N ALA A 430 29.08 -3.78 5.81
CA ALA A 430 29.87 -2.70 5.24
C ALA A 430 31.17 -3.26 4.64
N GLU A 431 31.50 -2.80 3.44
CA GLU A 431 32.77 -3.06 2.77
C GLU A 431 33.47 -1.72 2.49
N LYS A 432 34.79 -1.75 2.18
CA LYS A 432 35.60 -0.53 1.99
C LYS A 432 34.92 0.53 1.09
N ASN A 433 34.31 0.10 0.00
CA ASN A 433 33.67 0.99 -0.99
C ASN A 433 32.18 0.70 -1.21
N GLY A 434 31.52 -0.11 -0.38
CA GLY A 434 30.15 -0.53 -0.67
C GLY A 434 29.51 -1.30 0.47
N LEU A 435 28.60 -2.19 0.09
CA LEU A 435 27.89 -3.13 0.92
C LEU A 435 27.99 -4.53 0.29
N GLU A 436 28.21 -5.53 1.12
CA GLU A 436 28.00 -6.93 0.75
C GLU A 436 26.58 -7.34 1.19
N LEU A 437 25.74 -7.74 0.24
CA LEU A 437 24.43 -8.34 0.48
C LEU A 437 24.55 -9.87 0.43
N SER A 438 24.32 -10.52 1.56
CA SER A 438 24.23 -11.99 1.64
C SER A 438 22.80 -12.43 1.32
N LEU A 439 22.65 -13.36 0.38
CA LEU A 439 21.35 -13.84 -0.10
C LEU A 439 20.98 -15.19 0.51
N ASN A 440 19.68 -15.49 0.60
CA ASN A 440 19.15 -16.75 1.11
C ASN A 440 19.62 -18.00 0.35
N ASN A 441 20.07 -17.85 -0.90
CA ASN A 441 20.62 -18.91 -1.73
C ASN A 441 22.15 -19.08 -1.60
N GLY A 442 22.78 -18.38 -0.65
CA GLY A 442 24.22 -18.43 -0.40
C GLY A 442 25.07 -17.54 -1.32
N LYS A 443 24.48 -16.93 -2.36
CA LYS A 443 25.18 -15.94 -3.19
C LYS A 443 25.41 -14.65 -2.40
N LYS A 444 26.40 -13.89 -2.87
CA LYS A 444 26.72 -12.55 -2.38
C LYS A 444 26.67 -11.55 -3.52
N VAL A 445 26.12 -10.37 -3.26
CA VAL A 445 26.06 -9.26 -4.22
C VAL A 445 26.76 -8.06 -3.59
N TYR A 446 27.70 -7.46 -4.31
CA TYR A 446 28.43 -6.28 -3.87
C TYR A 446 27.84 -5.04 -4.54
N VAL A 447 27.40 -4.07 -3.76
CA VAL A 447 26.75 -2.84 -4.26
C VAL A 447 27.27 -1.61 -3.55
N ASP A 448 27.22 -0.47 -4.22
CA ASP A 448 27.65 0.80 -3.66
C ASP A 448 26.52 1.40 -2.80
N ASN A 449 25.27 1.31 -3.28
CA ASN A 449 24.07 1.77 -2.60
C ASN A 449 22.89 0.79 -2.74
N VAL A 450 21.95 0.88 -1.80
CA VAL A 450 20.71 0.09 -1.78
C VAL A 450 19.50 0.99 -1.65
N VAL A 451 18.46 0.76 -2.45
CA VAL A 451 17.16 1.41 -2.32
C VAL A 451 16.12 0.39 -1.84
N VAL A 452 15.50 0.63 -0.69
CA VAL A 452 14.54 -0.31 -0.08
C VAL A 452 13.11 0.17 -0.32
N THR A 453 12.31 -0.67 -0.99
CA THR A 453 10.93 -0.39 -1.42
C THR A 453 9.94 -1.46 -0.96
N VAL A 454 10.10 -1.97 0.26
CA VAL A 454 9.35 -3.13 0.80
C VAL A 454 7.99 -2.77 1.43
N GLY A 455 7.47 -1.58 1.13
CA GLY A 455 6.17 -1.09 1.60
C GLY A 455 6.27 0.08 2.57
N VAL A 456 5.13 0.42 3.17
CA VAL A 456 4.97 1.57 4.07
C VAL A 456 4.22 1.16 5.34
N GLU A 457 4.20 2.05 6.32
CA GLU A 457 3.38 2.00 7.53
C GLU A 457 2.63 3.33 7.69
N PRO A 458 1.33 3.33 8.04
CA PRO A 458 0.57 4.55 8.29
C PRO A 458 1.16 5.37 9.42
N ASN A 459 1.17 6.69 9.23
CA ASN A 459 1.66 7.62 10.25
C ASN A 459 0.57 7.87 11.30
N THR A 460 0.53 6.97 12.29
CA THR A 460 -0.42 6.97 13.41
C THR A 460 0.23 7.41 14.72
N ASP A 461 1.42 8.02 14.68
CA ASP A 461 2.19 8.40 15.88
C ASP A 461 1.43 9.33 16.84
N ILE A 462 0.49 10.13 16.32
CA ILE A 462 -0.35 11.03 17.13
C ILE A 462 -1.52 10.31 17.82
N ALA A 463 -1.87 9.10 17.41
CA ALA A 463 -3.11 8.42 17.82
C ALA A 463 -3.16 8.14 19.33
N GLU A 464 -2.10 7.54 19.88
CA GLU A 464 -2.00 7.16 21.30
C GLU A 464 -2.18 8.37 22.23
N LYS A 465 -1.62 9.52 21.86
CA LYS A 465 -1.74 10.77 22.65
C LYS A 465 -3.02 11.55 22.39
N SER A 466 -3.74 11.23 21.32
CA SER A 466 -4.97 11.91 20.91
C SER A 466 -6.21 11.10 21.25
N ASP A 467 -6.05 9.96 21.94
CA ASP A 467 -7.10 8.98 22.21
C ASP A 467 -7.91 8.59 20.96
N LEU A 468 -7.19 8.37 19.85
CA LEU A 468 -7.77 7.95 18.57
C LEU A 468 -7.49 6.47 18.30
N GLU A 469 -8.48 5.78 17.76
CA GLU A 469 -8.41 4.36 17.45
C GLU A 469 -7.63 4.09 16.17
N VAL A 470 -6.85 3.02 16.21
CA VAL A 470 -6.03 2.54 15.10
C VAL A 470 -6.35 1.07 14.88
N ASP A 471 -6.49 0.66 13.63
CA ASP A 471 -6.73 -0.75 13.31
C ASP A 471 -5.51 -1.60 13.73
N PRO A 472 -5.69 -2.68 14.51
CA PRO A 472 -4.56 -3.48 15.00
C PRO A 472 -3.90 -4.34 13.91
N ASP A 473 -4.62 -4.69 12.84
CA ASP A 473 -4.16 -5.63 11.82
C ASP A 473 -3.66 -4.91 10.58
N LEU A 474 -4.48 -4.00 10.07
CA LEU A 474 -4.20 -3.17 8.92
C LEU A 474 -3.43 -1.92 9.30
N GLY A 475 -3.46 -1.46 10.55
CA GLY A 475 -2.95 -0.14 10.88
C GLY A 475 -3.80 0.99 10.30
N GLY A 476 -3.44 2.24 10.63
CA GLY A 476 -4.17 3.42 10.19
C GLY A 476 -5.35 3.75 11.12
N PHE A 477 -5.85 4.99 11.04
CA PHE A 477 -6.93 5.43 11.91
C PHE A 477 -8.26 4.78 11.51
N LEU A 478 -9.03 4.39 12.51
CA LEU A 478 -10.42 3.98 12.34
C LEU A 478 -11.30 5.21 12.14
N VAL A 479 -12.17 5.16 11.13
CA VAL A 479 -13.13 6.22 10.83
C VAL A 479 -14.48 5.65 10.44
N ASN A 480 -15.54 6.43 10.66
CA ASN A 480 -16.87 6.10 10.18
C ASN A 480 -17.01 6.35 8.66
N THR A 481 -18.21 6.12 8.12
CA THR A 481 -18.53 6.30 6.69
C THR A 481 -18.38 7.74 6.18
N GLU A 482 -18.43 8.73 7.08
CA GLU A 482 -18.20 10.15 6.79
C GLU A 482 -16.73 10.55 6.97
N LEU A 483 -15.83 9.56 7.19
CA LEU A 483 -14.41 9.74 7.44
C LEU A 483 -14.09 10.48 8.75
N GLN A 484 -15.03 10.49 9.70
CA GLN A 484 -14.85 11.09 11.02
C GLN A 484 -14.17 10.08 11.97
N ALA A 485 -13.18 10.56 12.70
CA ALA A 485 -12.66 9.88 13.90
C ALA A 485 -13.31 10.41 15.18
N ARG A 486 -13.65 11.70 15.21
CA ARG A 486 -14.47 12.36 16.25
C ARG A 486 -15.34 13.44 15.58
N THR A 487 -16.25 14.04 16.33
CA THR A 487 -16.98 15.23 15.86
C THR A 487 -15.99 16.32 15.46
N ASP A 488 -16.14 16.87 14.25
CA ASP A 488 -15.27 17.89 13.66
C ASP A 488 -13.79 17.49 13.49
N LEU A 489 -13.44 16.20 13.65
CA LEU A 489 -12.12 15.65 13.40
C LEU A 489 -12.21 14.47 12.42
N TYR A 490 -11.63 14.67 11.25
CA TYR A 490 -11.67 13.75 10.12
C TYR A 490 -10.29 13.14 9.87
N VAL A 491 -10.24 11.97 9.23
CA VAL A 491 -8.97 11.38 8.77
C VAL A 491 -9.10 11.02 7.29
N VAL A 492 -8.15 11.48 6.49
CA VAL A 492 -8.00 11.09 5.08
C VAL A 492 -6.53 10.85 4.80
N SER A 493 -6.18 9.60 4.53
CA SER A 493 -4.82 9.18 4.24
C SER A 493 -4.82 8.01 3.25
N CYS A 494 -3.65 7.60 2.80
CA CYS A 494 -3.51 6.43 1.94
C CYS A 494 -4.02 5.14 2.63
N TRP A 495 -4.08 5.12 3.97
CA TRP A 495 -4.51 4.02 4.83
C TRP A 495 -5.47 4.54 5.90
N CYS A 496 -6.71 4.85 5.50
CA CYS A 496 -7.83 4.97 6.44
C CYS A 496 -8.62 3.68 6.41
N VAL A 497 -9.00 3.18 7.58
CA VAL A 497 -9.79 1.95 7.70
C VAL A 497 -11.21 2.34 8.07
N LEU A 498 -12.14 2.03 7.17
CA LEU A 498 -13.57 2.26 7.38
C LEU A 498 -14.11 1.20 8.34
N VAL A 499 -14.65 1.66 9.47
CA VAL A 499 -15.45 0.81 10.35
C VAL A 499 -16.90 0.90 9.88
N PHE A 500 -17.42 -0.23 9.42
CA PHE A 500 -18.85 -0.40 9.27
C PHE A 500 -19.40 -0.86 10.62
N GLU A 501 -20.02 0.04 11.37
CA GLU A 501 -20.96 -0.40 12.41
C GLU A 501 -22.16 -1.03 11.70
N HIS A 502 -22.40 -2.31 11.99
CA HIS A 502 -23.49 -3.10 11.42
C HIS A 502 -24.74 -3.07 12.30
#